data_AF-A0A800BRG0-F1
#
_entry.id   AF-A0A800BRG0-F1
#
_cell.length_a   1.000
_cell.length_b   1.000
_cell.length_c   1.000
_cell.angle_alpha   90.00
_cell.angle_beta   90.00
_cell.angle_gamma   90.00
#
_symmetry.space_group_name_H-M   'P 1'
#
loop_
_entity.id
_entity.type
_entity.pdbx_description
1 polymer ?
#
loop_
_entity_poly.entity_id
_entity_poly.type
_entity_poly.pdbx_seq_one_letter_code
_entity_poly.pdbx_strand_id
1 'polypeptide(L)'
;MKVKDRASERSFDAASQFMLRVAEREGLETAWDRLEAQQPQCGFGELGICCRNCNMGPCRIDPFEEGPTKGVCGATADTMVARNLLRMIAAGAAAHSDHGRDMAHTLLLVAEGKGNGYEIKDE
;
A
#
# COMPACT_ATOMS: atom_id res chain seq x y z
N MET A 1 -33.00 -10.39 13.83
CA MET A 1 -31.76 -10.29 14.64
C MET A 1 -30.59 -10.43 13.68
N LYS A 2 -29.75 -9.40 13.48
CA LYS A 2 -28.57 -9.54 12.61
C LYS A 2 -27.64 -10.57 13.27
N VAL A 3 -27.39 -11.68 12.59
CA VAL A 3 -26.44 -12.72 13.06
C VAL A 3 -25.08 -12.04 13.16
N LYS A 4 -24.51 -12.00 14.36
CA LYS A 4 -23.16 -11.46 14.59
C LYS A 4 -22.16 -12.57 14.27
N ASP A 5 -21.57 -12.52 13.08
CA ASP A 5 -20.54 -13.46 12.62
C ASP A 5 -19.32 -12.72 12.02
N ARG A 6 -18.25 -13.45 11.69
CA ARG A 6 -16.99 -12.88 11.20
C ARG A 6 -17.19 -11.96 9.99
N ALA A 7 -18.08 -12.33 9.08
CA ALA A 7 -18.41 -11.50 7.91
C ALA A 7 -19.00 -10.15 8.32
N SER A 8 -19.93 -10.14 9.28
CA SER A 8 -20.56 -8.91 9.80
C SER A 8 -19.62 -8.01 10.62
N GLU A 9 -18.55 -8.57 11.20
CA GLU A 9 -17.50 -7.80 11.90
C GLU A 9 -16.49 -7.18 10.93
N ARG A 10 -16.30 -7.81 9.77
CA ARG A 10 -15.31 -7.43 8.74
C ARG A 10 -15.82 -6.41 7.72
N SER A 11 -17.13 -6.28 7.52
CA SER A 11 -17.70 -5.30 6.59
C SER A 11 -19.13 -4.92 6.97
N PHE A 12 -19.53 -3.67 6.71
CA PHE A 12 -20.91 -3.23 6.81
C PHE A 12 -21.72 -3.44 5.52
N ASP A 13 -21.06 -3.71 4.39
CA ASP A 13 -21.70 -3.93 3.09
C ASP A 13 -22.27 -5.35 2.99
N ALA A 14 -23.55 -5.46 2.62
CA ALA A 14 -24.26 -6.73 2.53
C ALA A 14 -23.69 -7.67 1.46
N ALA A 15 -23.24 -7.14 0.32
CA ALA A 15 -22.65 -7.95 -0.75
C ALA A 15 -21.31 -8.53 -0.31
N SER A 16 -20.45 -7.71 0.28
CA SER A 16 -19.20 -8.14 0.90
C SER A 16 -19.42 -9.20 1.98
N GLN A 17 -20.39 -8.98 2.88
CA GLN A 17 -20.72 -9.97 3.92
C GLN A 17 -21.19 -11.31 3.35
N PHE A 18 -21.99 -11.29 2.28
CA PHE A 18 -22.41 -12.51 1.60
C PHE A 18 -21.21 -13.25 1.02
N MET A 19 -20.34 -12.55 0.30
CA MET A 19 -19.16 -13.15 -0.32
C MET A 19 -18.11 -13.62 0.68
N LEU A 20 -17.97 -12.95 1.83
CA LEU A 20 -17.10 -13.41 2.91
C LEU A 20 -17.58 -14.74 3.51
N ARG A 21 -18.89 -14.93 3.66
CA ARG A 21 -19.47 -16.23 4.11
C ARG A 21 -19.31 -17.32 3.06
N VAL A 22 -19.36 -16.98 1.77
CA VAL A 22 -19.05 -17.92 0.68
C VAL A 22 -17.56 -18.31 0.75
N ALA A 23 -16.67 -17.33 0.84
CA ALA A 23 -15.23 -17.58 0.91
C ALA A 23 -14.87 -18.49 2.10
N GLU A 24 -15.44 -18.24 3.28
CA GLU A 24 -15.23 -19.09 4.46
C GLU A 24 -15.72 -20.53 4.26
N ARG A 25 -16.91 -20.72 3.67
CA ARG A 25 -17.49 -22.03 3.38
C ARG A 25 -16.65 -22.84 2.38
N GLU A 26 -16.12 -22.17 1.37
CA GLU A 26 -15.31 -22.78 0.32
C GLU A 26 -13.82 -22.89 0.70
N GLY A 27 -13.43 -22.45 1.90
CA GLY A 27 -12.04 -22.46 2.35
C GLY A 27 -11.12 -21.52 1.55
N LEU A 28 -11.67 -20.43 1.01
CA LEU A 28 -10.93 -19.45 0.21
C LEU A 28 -10.42 -18.31 1.10
N GLU A 29 -9.10 -18.13 1.09
CA GLU A 29 -8.44 -17.08 1.86
C GLU A 29 -8.73 -15.67 1.30
N THR A 30 -9.14 -14.74 2.18
CA THR A 30 -9.37 -13.33 1.83
C THR A 30 -8.31 -12.40 2.42
N ALA A 31 -8.38 -11.11 2.07
CA ALA A 31 -7.49 -10.10 2.67
C ALA A 31 -7.63 -10.00 4.20
N TRP A 32 -8.82 -10.29 4.75
CA TRP A 32 -9.03 -10.30 6.20
C TRP A 32 -8.31 -11.43 6.89
N ASP A 33 -8.33 -12.63 6.30
CA ASP A 33 -7.65 -13.80 6.85
C ASP A 33 -6.14 -13.61 6.82
N ARG A 34 -5.60 -13.03 5.73
CA ARG A 34 -4.18 -12.65 5.66
C ARG A 34 -3.79 -11.57 6.65
N LEU A 35 -4.67 -10.61 6.92
CA LEU A 35 -4.41 -9.58 7.94
C LEU A 35 -4.31 -10.22 9.32
N GLU A 36 -5.27 -11.08 9.69
CA GLU A 36 -5.25 -11.82 10.96
C GLU A 36 -3.98 -12.67 11.08
N ALA A 37 -3.57 -13.37 10.02
CA ALA A 37 -2.35 -14.17 10.00
C ALA A 37 -1.05 -13.35 10.16
N GLN A 38 -1.07 -12.05 9.86
CA GLN A 38 0.07 -11.15 10.01
C GLN A 38 0.14 -10.49 11.40
N GLN A 39 -0.83 -10.73 12.29
CA GLN A 39 -0.85 -10.12 13.62
C GLN A 39 -0.06 -10.96 14.66
N PRO A 40 0.67 -10.31 15.60
CA PRO A 40 0.93 -8.87 15.65
C PRO A 40 1.93 -8.45 14.55
N GLN A 41 1.63 -7.35 13.85
CA GLN A 41 2.55 -6.78 12.88
C GLN A 41 3.80 -6.18 13.56
N CYS A 42 4.87 -5.97 12.80
CA CYS A 42 6.14 -5.49 13.33
C CYS A 42 6.07 -4.01 13.74
N GLY A 43 6.16 -3.72 15.04
CA GLY A 43 6.08 -2.34 15.57
C GLY A 43 7.12 -1.37 15.01
N PHE A 44 8.36 -1.82 14.71
CA PHE A 44 9.36 -0.94 14.06
C PHE A 44 8.93 -0.50 12.65
N GLY A 45 8.21 -1.38 11.94
CA GLY A 45 7.67 -1.09 10.62
C GLY A 45 6.48 -0.12 10.70
N GLU A 46 5.55 -0.37 11.63
CA GLU A 46 4.39 0.48 11.86
C GLU A 46 4.78 1.90 12.28
N LEU A 47 5.80 2.04 13.13
CA LEU A 47 6.33 3.34 13.57
C LEU A 47 7.28 3.98 12.54
N GLY A 48 7.63 3.30 11.44
CA GLY A 48 8.49 3.84 10.38
C GLY A 48 9.98 3.96 10.71
N ILE A 49 10.43 3.34 11.81
CA ILE A 49 11.78 3.43 12.40
C ILE A 49 12.70 2.25 12.02
N CYS A 50 12.37 1.55 10.93
CA CYS A 50 13.18 0.51 10.31
C CYS A 50 13.63 0.96 8.92
N CYS A 51 14.94 0.99 8.66
CA CYS A 51 15.53 1.41 7.38
C CYS A 51 16.26 0.25 6.69
N ARG A 52 16.00 0.09 5.39
CA ARG A 52 16.56 -0.99 4.54
C ARG A 52 17.18 -0.47 3.24
N ASN A 53 17.69 0.75 3.26
CA ASN A 53 18.12 1.43 2.03
C ASN A 53 19.54 1.10 1.57
N CYS A 54 20.32 0.35 2.34
CA CYS A 54 21.67 -0.08 1.99
C CYS A 54 22.01 -1.43 2.61
N ASN A 55 23.13 -2.02 2.18
CA ASN A 55 23.58 -3.36 2.60
C ASN A 55 24.20 -3.41 4.01
N MET A 56 24.32 -2.28 4.71
CA MET A 56 24.71 -2.25 6.13
C MET A 56 23.50 -2.39 7.07
N GLY A 57 22.27 -2.26 6.53
CA GLY A 57 21.03 -2.52 7.26
C GLY A 57 20.65 -4.01 7.26
N PRO A 58 19.42 -4.35 7.72
CA PRO A 58 18.38 -3.45 8.22
C PRO A 58 18.78 -2.76 9.53
N CYS A 59 18.59 -1.44 9.63
CA CYS A 59 18.76 -0.70 10.88
C CYS A 59 17.39 -0.50 11.55
N ARG A 60 17.31 -0.61 12.87
CA ARG A 60 16.13 -0.33 13.68
C ARG A 60 16.50 0.70 14.75
N ILE A 61 15.65 1.70 14.95
CA ILE A 61 15.79 2.67 16.04
C ILE A 61 14.87 2.25 17.19
N ASP A 62 15.38 2.25 18.41
CA ASP A 62 14.57 2.04 19.60
C ASP A 62 13.82 3.33 19.96
N PRO A 63 12.48 3.32 20.03
CA PRO A 63 11.69 4.53 20.32
C PRO A 63 11.71 4.93 21.81
N PHE A 64 12.21 4.07 22.70
CA PHE A 64 12.32 4.32 24.14
C PHE A 64 13.75 4.70 24.58
N GLU A 65 14.67 4.84 23.62
CA GLU A 65 16.08 5.19 23.86
C GLU A 65 16.86 4.20 24.76
N GLU A 66 16.31 3.00 24.98
CA GLU A 66 17.00 1.91 25.69
C GLU A 66 17.94 1.12 24.75
N GLY A 67 17.74 1.27 23.45
CA GLY A 67 18.48 0.61 22.38
C GLY A 67 19.17 1.57 21.41
N PRO A 68 19.48 1.13 20.17
CA PRO A 68 20.13 1.96 19.18
C PRO A 68 19.32 3.21 18.80
N THR A 69 19.92 4.40 18.91
CA THR A 69 19.28 5.68 18.56
C THR A 69 19.67 6.17 17.15
N LYS A 70 20.59 5.48 16.48
CA LYS A 70 21.03 5.76 15.10
C LYS A 70 21.25 4.48 14.31
N GLY A 71 21.05 4.55 12.99
CA GLY A 71 21.50 3.51 12.06
C GLY A 71 23.01 3.51 11.89
N VAL A 72 23.56 2.50 11.20
CA VAL A 72 25.02 2.36 10.96
C VAL A 72 25.63 3.61 10.32
N CYS A 73 24.89 4.29 9.43
CA CYS A 73 25.34 5.52 8.78
C CYS A 73 25.11 6.81 9.59
N GLY A 74 24.61 6.70 10.83
CA GLY A 74 24.28 7.84 11.69
C GLY A 74 22.87 8.43 11.53
N ALA A 75 22.04 7.90 10.63
CA ALA A 75 20.65 8.36 10.46
C ALA A 75 19.82 8.15 11.73
N THR A 76 19.09 9.19 12.15
CA THR A 76 18.16 9.19 13.30
C THR A 76 16.77 8.65 12.92
N ALA A 77 15.90 8.46 13.92
CA ALA A 77 14.49 8.12 13.69
C ALA A 77 13.81 9.08 12.71
N ASP A 78 13.92 10.40 12.93
CA ASP A 78 13.33 11.43 12.07
C ASP A 78 13.73 11.27 10.61
N THR A 79 15.02 11.02 10.39
CA THR A 79 15.58 10.82 9.06
C THR A 79 15.03 9.54 8.42
N MET A 80 14.89 8.45 9.18
CA MET A 80 14.35 7.18 8.66
C MET A 80 12.86 7.32 8.32
N VAL A 81 12.06 7.89 9.22
CA VAL A 81 10.62 8.12 9.02
C VAL A 81 10.38 9.01 7.81
N ALA A 82 11.08 10.14 7.71
CA ALA A 82 10.94 11.06 6.57
C ALA A 82 11.29 10.39 5.23
N ARG A 83 12.37 9.59 5.18
CA ARG A 83 12.76 8.87 3.95
C ARG A 83 11.78 7.76 3.57
N ASN A 84 11.26 7.04 4.57
CA ASN A 84 10.29 5.97 4.35
C ASN A 84 8.97 6.54 3.81
N LEU A 85 8.47 7.63 4.41
CA LEU A 85 7.30 8.36 3.92
C LEU A 85 7.53 8.92 2.51
N LEU A 86 8.69 9.53 2.26
CA LEU A 86 9.03 10.09 0.95
C LEU A 86 8.99 9.03 -0.16
N ARG A 87 9.44 7.79 0.11
CA ARG A 87 9.34 6.70 -0.88
C ARG A 87 7.90 6.28 -1.15
N MET A 88 7.03 6.28 -0.14
CA MET A 88 5.60 6.02 -0.35
C MET A 88 4.94 7.11 -1.21
N ILE A 89 5.26 8.38 -0.95
CA ILE A 89 4.81 9.51 -1.76
C ILE A 89 5.33 9.38 -3.20
N ALA A 90 6.62 9.10 -3.37
CA ALA A 90 7.22 8.94 -4.69
C ALA A 90 6.57 7.81 -5.49
N ALA A 91 6.23 6.68 -4.85
CA ALA A 91 5.53 5.58 -5.51
C ALA A 91 4.11 5.99 -5.95
N GLY A 92 3.35 6.69 -5.11
CA GLY A 92 2.02 7.19 -5.48
C GLY A 92 2.07 8.24 -6.60
N ALA A 93 3.03 9.17 -6.53
CA ALA A 93 3.26 10.16 -7.58
C ALA A 93 3.67 9.51 -8.91
N ALA A 94 4.53 8.49 -8.87
CA ALA A 94 4.92 7.73 -10.04
C ALA A 94 3.70 7.03 -10.69
N ALA A 95 2.83 6.40 -9.90
CA ALA A 95 1.62 5.75 -10.41
C ALA A 95 0.69 6.73 -11.15
N HIS A 96 0.40 7.89 -10.54
CA HIS A 96 -0.42 8.91 -11.21
C HIS A 96 0.28 9.54 -12.41
N SER A 97 1.60 9.75 -12.34
CA SER A 97 2.38 10.29 -13.45
C SER A 97 2.36 9.36 -14.66
N ASP A 98 2.47 8.05 -14.45
CA ASP A 98 2.50 7.08 -15.55
C ASP A 98 1.11 6.91 -16.17
N HIS A 99 0.06 6.86 -15.34
CA HIS A 99 -1.32 6.92 -15.84
C HIS A 99 -1.57 8.18 -16.70
N GLY A 100 -1.13 9.35 -16.23
CA GLY A 100 -1.23 10.60 -17.00
C GLY A 100 -0.41 10.59 -18.28
N ARG A 101 0.78 9.98 -18.25
CA ARG A 101 1.65 9.80 -19.43
C ARG A 101 0.96 8.95 -20.48
N ASP A 102 0.35 7.83 -20.10
CA ASP A 102 -0.37 6.94 -21.02
C ASP A 102 -1.55 7.67 -21.70
N MET A 103 -2.28 8.49 -20.94
CA MET A 103 -3.38 9.30 -21.50
C MET A 103 -2.85 10.36 -22.47
N ALA A 104 -1.80 11.09 -22.11
CA ALA A 104 -1.18 12.09 -22.99
C ALA A 104 -0.61 11.45 -24.27
N HIS A 105 0.02 10.28 -24.14
CA HIS A 105 0.53 9.53 -25.28
C HIS A 105 -0.61 9.04 -26.19
N THR A 106 -1.70 8.54 -25.61
CA THR A 106 -2.90 8.15 -26.36
C THR A 106 -3.48 9.32 -27.14
N LEU A 107 -3.62 10.50 -26.50
CA LEU A 107 -4.11 11.71 -27.16
C LEU A 107 -3.19 12.15 -28.32
N LEU A 108 -1.88 12.08 -28.12
CA LEU A 108 -0.91 12.37 -29.19
C LEU A 108 -1.09 11.41 -30.38
N LEU A 109 -1.24 10.10 -30.12
CA LEU A 109 -1.49 9.12 -31.18
C LEU A 109 -2.79 9.40 -31.93
N VAL A 110 -3.86 9.81 -31.24
CA VAL A 110 -5.13 10.24 -31.87
C VAL A 110 -4.89 11.44 -32.78
N ALA A 111 -4.20 12.48 -32.29
CA ALA A 111 -3.89 13.68 -33.07
C ALA A 111 -3.03 13.39 -34.31
N GLU A 112 -2.17 12.37 -34.25
CA GLU A 112 -1.34 11.91 -35.39
C GLU A 112 -2.07 10.93 -36.34
N GLY A 113 -3.35 10.63 -36.11
CA GLY A 113 -4.11 9.66 -36.90
C GLY A 113 -3.72 8.20 -36.63
N LYS A 114 -2.97 7.93 -35.56
CA LYS A 114 -2.52 6.60 -35.10
C LYS A 114 -3.32 6.10 -33.88
N GLY A 115 -4.45 6.72 -33.60
CA GLY A 115 -5.20 6.53 -32.36
C GLY A 115 -5.97 5.21 -32.23
N ASN A 116 -5.87 4.25 -33.17
CA ASN A 116 -6.48 2.92 -33.07
C ASN A 116 -7.95 2.89 -32.59
N GLY A 117 -8.80 3.71 -33.19
CA GLY A 117 -10.24 3.75 -32.88
C GLY A 117 -10.63 4.66 -31.71
N TYR A 118 -9.67 5.36 -31.10
CA TYR A 118 -9.95 6.49 -30.22
C TYR A 118 -10.20 7.76 -31.03
N GLU A 119 -11.08 8.63 -30.51
CA GLU A 119 -11.49 9.90 -31.11
C GLU A 119 -11.59 11.00 -30.05
N ILE A 120 -11.55 12.26 -30.48
CA ILE A 120 -11.85 13.40 -29.61
C ILE A 120 -13.35 13.47 -29.41
N LYS A 121 -13.81 13.27 -28.17
CA LYS A 121 -15.25 13.23 -27.85
C LYS A 121 -15.81 14.55 -27.30
N ASP A 122 -14.93 15.46 -26.90
CA ASP A 122 -15.27 16.77 -26.34
C ASP A 122 -14.26 17.80 -26.89
N GLU A 123 -14.74 18.80 -27.65
CA GLU A 123 -13.95 19.76 -28.45
C GLU A 123 -14.16 21.21 -27.98
#